data_AF-A0A924SIB6-F1
#
_entry.id   AF-A0A924SIB6-F1
#
_cell.length_a   1.000
_cell.length_b   1.000
_cell.length_c   1.000
_cell.angle_alpha   90.00
_cell.angle_beta   90.00
_cell.angle_gamma   90.00
#
_symmetry.space_group_name_H-M   'P 1'
#
loop_
_entity.id
_entity.type
_entity.pdbx_description
1 polymer ?
#
loop_
_entity_poly.entity_id
_entity_poly.type
_entity_poly.pdbx_seq_one_letter_code
_entity_poly.pdbx_strand_id
1 'polypeptide(L)'
;PFLAELHYDNAGTDAGEFVEVQVPAGTSTAGWTVVLYNGSGGASYSTRALPAVAATTGAPSVAVLDYAPDGIQNGSPDGVALADPAGVVAEFLSYEGVFTAVGGPAAGLTGTDTGVAETSTTPVGSSLSRSYQAATDSYVWRSPAAATKGAVNPGGPGTGGPVEPPPAQPCDTAPTQEIGAVQGGGPTTPLPGQRVNVRGTVVGDLPGLSGSHLQDADGDGDAATSDGVFVSSTVPVALGDVVAVTGTASESFGQTQIAADQAQTCTGGTLPMAVPLDLPADDAARERFEGMLVIPSDTLTVSEVFALTRFGELLLSEGGLLVQPTELERPGPAAVAAAEQNAGRRIVLDDGLNARTSVTSRPYLGPTTPVRVGDPLTFTEPLVLGFGFGAWRLQPADGTADGVFAQTNTRPATPDEVGGDITVGAFNVLNYFLTLGGVGRGARTEQALEQQAAKIVTAIQTLDADVVALQEIEDSDATALTPGDADTALADLVRRLNEAAGYQEWAFPAFPAELLAGGRGVTR
;
A
#
# COMPACT_ATOMS: atom_id res chain seq x y z
N PRO A 1 6.42 46.00 -0.85
CA PRO A 1 7.44 45.13 -0.21
C PRO A 1 6.85 43.73 -0.05
N PHE A 2 7.66 42.68 -0.18
CA PHE A 2 7.21 41.29 -0.03
C PHE A 2 8.34 40.42 0.52
N LEU A 3 7.99 39.33 1.21
CA LEU A 3 8.92 38.32 1.71
C LEU A 3 9.56 37.59 0.53
N ALA A 4 10.89 37.59 0.47
CA ALA A 4 11.67 37.16 -0.70
C ALA A 4 12.58 35.97 -0.41
N GLU A 5 13.16 35.89 0.79
CA GLU A 5 14.05 34.80 1.17
C GLU A 5 13.88 34.52 2.68
N LEU A 6 13.92 33.25 3.07
CA LEU A 6 13.73 32.78 4.44
C LEU A 6 14.69 31.64 4.72
N HIS A 7 15.37 31.71 5.87
CA HIS A 7 16.19 30.63 6.39
C HIS A 7 15.88 30.43 7.87
N TYR A 8 15.42 29.23 8.23
CA TYR A 8 14.88 28.86 9.54
C TYR A 8 15.32 27.47 10.04
N ASP A 9 15.86 26.57 9.19
CA ASP A 9 16.35 25.24 9.61
C ASP A 9 17.58 24.81 8.80
N ASN A 10 18.59 24.24 9.47
CA ASN A 10 19.71 23.57 8.81
C ASN A 10 20.40 22.50 9.66
N ALA A 11 21.32 21.78 9.03
CA ALA A 11 22.20 20.83 9.70
C ALA A 11 22.96 21.50 10.86
N GLY A 12 22.57 21.15 12.09
CA GLY A 12 23.25 21.57 13.31
C GLY A 12 22.37 22.41 14.22
N THR A 13 22.67 23.70 14.31
CA THR A 13 22.09 24.63 15.30
C THR A 13 21.39 25.80 14.61
N ASP A 14 20.74 25.58 13.46
CA ASP A 14 20.05 26.62 12.69
C ASP A 14 20.95 27.85 12.46
N ALA A 15 22.16 27.59 11.96
CA ALA A 15 23.18 28.62 11.87
C ALA A 15 22.88 29.60 10.72
N GLY A 16 22.67 30.88 11.06
CA GLY A 16 22.61 31.97 10.09
C GLY A 16 21.21 32.36 9.65
N GLU A 17 20.18 32.02 10.43
CA GLU A 17 18.77 32.35 10.17
C GLU A 17 18.52 33.81 9.80
N PHE A 18 17.59 34.03 8.86
CA PHE A 18 17.20 35.35 8.44
C PHE A 18 15.83 35.39 7.75
N VAL A 19 15.24 36.58 7.74
CA VAL A 19 14.11 36.94 6.89
C VAL A 19 14.54 38.08 5.98
N GLU A 20 14.36 37.91 4.68
CA GLU A 20 14.59 38.95 3.68
C GLU A 20 13.30 39.45 3.04
N VAL A 21 13.20 40.77 2.92
CA VAL A 21 12.10 41.46 2.26
C VAL A 21 12.62 42.22 1.06
N GLN A 22 12.10 41.89 -0.13
CA GLN A 22 12.37 42.67 -1.32
C GLN A 22 11.53 43.96 -1.32
N VAL A 23 12.19 45.06 -1.65
CA VAL A 23 11.68 46.42 -1.69
C VAL A 23 11.50 46.82 -3.15
N PRO A 24 10.26 46.86 -3.68
CA PRO A 24 10.00 47.29 -5.05
C PRO A 24 10.55 48.68 -5.35
N ALA A 25 10.94 48.91 -6.61
CA ALA A 25 11.47 50.19 -7.07
C ALA A 25 10.56 51.37 -6.67
N GLY A 26 11.16 52.44 -6.14
CA GLY A 26 10.44 53.64 -5.67
C GLY A 26 9.69 53.48 -4.35
N THR A 27 9.83 52.35 -3.64
CA THR A 27 9.21 52.10 -2.32
C THR A 27 10.25 52.01 -1.20
N SER A 28 9.79 51.91 0.05
CA SER A 28 10.65 51.75 1.22
C SER A 28 10.05 50.80 2.26
N THR A 29 10.92 50.18 3.06
CA THR A 29 10.59 49.41 4.27
C THR A 29 10.58 50.25 5.55
N ALA A 30 10.71 51.58 5.46
CA ALA A 30 10.63 52.45 6.64
C ALA A 30 9.30 52.24 7.40
N GLY A 31 9.41 51.81 8.66
CA GLY A 31 8.27 51.54 9.54
C GLY A 31 7.59 50.17 9.34
N TRP A 32 8.06 49.35 8.41
CA TRP A 32 7.55 47.99 8.23
C TRP A 32 8.09 47.04 9.30
N THR A 33 7.34 45.99 9.60
CA THR A 33 7.69 44.98 10.61
C THR A 33 7.57 43.56 10.07
N VAL A 34 8.45 42.69 10.56
CA VAL A 34 8.35 41.23 10.42
C VAL A 34 7.88 40.67 11.77
N VAL A 35 6.88 39.81 11.72
CA VAL A 35 6.29 39.15 12.90
C VAL A 35 6.37 37.64 12.71
N LEU A 36 6.99 36.94 13.66
CA LEU A 36 7.09 35.50 13.65
C LEU A 36 6.01 34.88 14.55
N TYR A 37 5.47 33.75 14.11
CA TYR A 37 4.31 33.08 14.68
C TYR A 37 4.59 31.60 14.91
N ASN A 38 4.24 31.13 16.09
CA ASN A 38 4.30 29.71 16.46
C ASN A 38 3.02 29.03 15.95
N GLY A 39 3.09 28.04 15.08
CA GLY A 39 1.91 27.40 14.50
C GLY A 39 1.29 26.31 15.36
N SER A 40 1.93 25.85 16.44
CA SER A 40 1.27 24.98 17.43
C SER A 40 0.13 25.69 18.18
N GLY A 41 0.26 27.00 18.43
CA GLY A 41 -0.75 27.80 19.14
C GLY A 41 -1.26 29.02 18.38
N GLY A 42 -0.67 29.31 17.22
CA GLY A 42 -0.92 30.51 16.42
C GLY A 42 -0.34 31.80 16.99
N ALA A 43 0.30 31.80 18.16
CA ALA A 43 0.70 33.03 18.84
C ALA A 43 1.94 33.68 18.22
N SER A 44 1.95 35.01 18.08
CA SER A 44 3.17 35.74 17.72
C SER A 44 4.21 35.65 18.84
N TYR A 45 5.46 35.32 18.53
CA TYR A 45 6.54 35.24 19.52
C TYR A 45 7.67 36.25 19.30
N SER A 46 7.76 36.87 18.12
CA SER A 46 8.77 37.89 17.80
C SER A 46 8.21 38.93 16.85
N THR A 47 8.44 40.21 17.15
CA THR A 47 8.09 41.34 16.27
C THR A 47 9.31 42.23 16.14
N ARG A 48 9.81 42.42 14.92
CA ARG A 48 11.01 43.21 14.65
C ARG A 48 10.76 44.21 13.53
N ALA A 49 11.20 45.45 13.74
CA ALA A 49 11.20 46.46 12.69
C ALA A 49 12.24 46.12 11.62
N LEU A 50 11.85 46.21 10.35
CA LEU A 50 12.79 46.06 9.23
C LEU A 50 13.77 47.24 9.21
N PRO A 51 15.03 47.02 8.76
CA PRO A 51 15.90 48.13 8.40
C PRO A 51 15.21 49.04 7.38
N ALA A 52 15.31 50.35 7.58
CA ALA A 52 14.74 51.32 6.66
C ALA A 52 15.58 51.38 5.38
N VAL A 53 15.14 50.64 4.35
CA VAL A 53 15.74 50.61 3.02
C VAL A 53 14.80 51.32 2.06
N ALA A 54 15.34 52.19 1.21
CA ALA A 54 14.59 52.87 0.15
C ALA A 54 15.14 52.44 -1.20
N ALA A 55 14.30 51.82 -2.02
CA ALA A 55 14.66 51.42 -3.36
C ALA A 55 14.60 52.63 -4.30
N THR A 56 15.57 52.71 -5.21
CA THR A 56 15.55 53.75 -6.26
C THR A 56 14.35 53.55 -7.18
N THR A 57 13.93 54.59 -7.90
CA THR A 57 12.79 54.50 -8.85
C THR A 57 13.04 53.57 -10.04
N GLY A 58 14.30 53.17 -10.29
CA GLY A 58 14.70 52.32 -11.42
C GLY A 58 15.12 50.90 -11.06
N ALA A 59 15.27 50.57 -9.77
CA ALA A 59 15.72 49.25 -9.35
C ALA A 59 15.20 48.89 -7.94
N PRO A 60 14.79 47.63 -7.72
CA PRO A 60 14.46 47.15 -6.38
C PRO A 60 15.68 47.09 -5.46
N SER A 61 15.43 46.89 -4.17
CA SER A 61 16.45 46.66 -3.14
C SER A 61 15.97 45.58 -2.17
N VAL A 62 16.78 45.19 -1.18
CA VAL A 62 16.37 44.23 -0.15
C VAL A 62 16.62 44.78 1.25
N ALA A 63 15.79 44.36 2.21
CA ALA A 63 15.98 44.60 3.63
C ALA A 63 16.06 43.24 4.34
N VAL A 64 17.14 43.02 5.10
CA VAL A 64 17.42 41.74 5.75
C VAL A 64 17.30 41.88 7.27
N LEU A 65 16.69 40.89 7.92
CA LEU A 65 16.70 40.72 9.37
C LEU A 65 17.43 39.42 9.71
N ASP A 66 18.62 39.55 10.27
CA ASP A 66 19.37 38.43 10.86
C ASP A 66 18.81 38.03 12.21
N TYR A 67 18.68 36.73 12.44
CA TYR A 67 18.33 36.13 13.73
C TYR A 67 19.56 35.40 14.30
N ALA A 68 19.64 35.36 15.62
CA ALA A 68 20.60 34.46 16.28
C ALA A 68 20.11 33.01 16.09
N PRO A 69 21.00 32.01 16.13
CA PRO A 69 20.61 30.60 16.16
C PRO A 69 19.42 30.31 17.07
N ASP A 70 18.52 29.43 16.63
CA ASP A 70 17.23 29.10 17.25
C ASP A 70 16.28 30.32 17.39
N GLY A 71 16.45 31.33 16.52
CA GLY A 71 15.73 32.60 16.56
C GLY A 71 14.44 32.60 15.75
N ILE A 72 14.33 31.72 14.75
CA ILE A 72 13.11 31.38 14.03
C ILE A 72 12.74 29.95 14.44
N GLN A 73 11.46 29.66 14.63
CA GLN A 73 11.02 28.33 15.02
C GLN A 73 10.88 27.47 13.75
N ASN A 74 11.27 26.20 13.84
CA ASN A 74 11.23 25.21 12.76
C ASN A 74 10.22 24.08 13.07
N GLY A 75 9.09 24.43 13.70
CA GLY A 75 7.98 23.50 13.94
C GLY A 75 7.06 23.37 12.72
N SER A 76 6.53 22.17 12.50
CA SER A 76 5.47 21.93 11.49
C SER A 76 4.08 22.18 12.09
N PRO A 77 3.35 23.26 11.71
CA PRO A 77 3.80 24.43 10.96
C PRO A 77 4.23 25.60 11.86
N ASP A 78 4.94 26.57 11.30
CA ASP A 78 5.27 27.88 11.87
C ASP A 78 5.18 28.95 10.75
N GLY A 79 5.27 30.25 11.08
CA GLY A 79 5.01 31.29 10.08
C GLY A 79 5.60 32.66 10.31
N VAL A 80 5.61 33.46 9.24
CA VAL A 80 6.16 34.81 9.17
C VAL A 80 5.17 35.75 8.48
N ALA A 81 4.86 36.87 9.13
CA ALA A 81 4.05 37.94 8.57
C ALA A 81 4.87 39.20 8.32
N LEU A 82 4.58 39.86 7.20
CA LEU A 82 5.08 41.19 6.85
C LEU A 82 3.95 42.20 7.01
N ALA A 83 4.12 43.19 7.89
CA ALA A 83 3.13 44.22 8.14
C ALA A 83 3.66 45.62 7.83
N ASP A 84 2.80 46.45 7.24
CA ASP A 84 3.11 47.83 6.89
C ASP A 84 3.12 48.76 8.13
N PRO A 85 3.50 50.05 7.98
CA PRO A 85 3.54 50.99 9.11
C PRO A 85 2.19 51.28 9.77
N ALA A 86 1.07 50.96 9.10
CA ALA A 86 -0.28 51.07 9.66
C ALA A 86 -0.70 49.78 10.40
N GLY A 87 0.13 48.74 10.40
CA GLY A 87 -0.16 47.43 10.98
C GLY A 87 -1.00 46.53 10.08
N VAL A 88 -1.15 46.86 8.80
CA VAL A 88 -1.85 46.01 7.82
C VAL A 88 -0.90 44.94 7.32
N VAL A 89 -1.33 43.68 7.36
CA VAL A 89 -0.54 42.55 6.85
C VAL A 89 -0.52 42.57 5.33
N ALA A 90 0.68 42.67 4.77
CA ALA A 90 0.92 42.53 3.34
C ALA A 90 0.99 41.05 2.93
N GLU A 91 1.68 40.23 3.72
CA GLU A 91 1.79 38.78 3.51
C GLU A 91 1.85 38.06 4.85
N PHE A 92 1.20 36.89 4.92
CA PHE A 92 1.39 35.94 6.02
C PHE A 92 1.65 34.57 5.42
N LEU A 93 2.89 34.13 5.55
CA LEU A 93 3.38 32.86 5.02
C LEU A 93 3.56 31.87 6.15
N SER A 94 3.23 30.62 5.90
CA SER A 94 3.57 29.49 6.76
C SER A 94 4.48 28.52 6.00
N TYR A 95 5.23 27.71 6.73
CA TYR A 95 6.03 26.62 6.18
C TYR A 95 5.68 25.33 6.93
N GLU A 96 5.83 24.21 6.23
CA GLU A 96 5.52 22.86 6.72
C GLU A 96 4.04 22.69 7.14
N GLY A 97 3.14 23.42 6.48
CA GLY A 97 1.70 23.35 6.69
C GLY A 97 1.05 24.72 6.88
N VAL A 98 -0.25 24.71 7.22
CA VAL A 98 -1.05 25.92 7.41
C VAL A 98 -1.57 26.03 8.83
N PHE A 99 -1.66 27.25 9.35
CA PHE A 99 -2.30 27.56 10.63
C PHE A 99 -2.89 28.97 10.62
N THR A 100 -3.76 29.24 11.60
CA THR A 100 -4.37 30.56 11.79
C THR A 100 -3.65 31.30 12.91
N ALA A 101 -3.20 32.53 12.63
CA ALA A 101 -2.51 33.34 13.60
C ALA A 101 -3.46 33.85 14.71
N VAL A 102 -2.91 33.95 15.91
CA VAL A 102 -3.55 34.42 17.14
C VAL A 102 -2.72 35.59 17.66
N GLY A 103 -3.33 36.77 17.69
CA GLY A 103 -2.65 38.00 18.09
C GLY A 103 -1.71 38.57 17.03
N GLY A 104 -1.12 39.73 17.34
CA GLY A 104 -0.31 40.50 16.39
C GLY A 104 -1.09 40.97 15.15
N PRO A 105 -0.41 41.54 14.15
CA PRO A 105 -1.03 42.06 12.93
C PRO A 105 -1.80 41.00 12.11
N ALA A 106 -1.37 39.74 12.13
CA ALA A 106 -2.01 38.65 11.37
C ALA A 106 -3.13 37.93 12.11
N ALA A 107 -3.60 38.43 13.26
CA ALA A 107 -4.65 37.77 14.05
C ALA A 107 -5.88 37.42 13.20
N GLY A 108 -6.24 36.12 13.18
CA GLY A 108 -7.37 35.59 12.42
C GLY A 108 -7.09 35.31 10.95
N LEU A 109 -5.90 35.61 10.44
CA LEU A 109 -5.48 35.22 9.09
C LEU A 109 -4.91 33.80 9.11
N THR A 110 -5.22 33.02 8.08
CA THR A 110 -4.58 31.73 7.81
C THR A 110 -3.36 31.94 6.93
N GLY A 111 -2.23 31.36 7.31
CA GLY A 111 -0.98 31.44 6.56
C GLY A 111 -1.09 30.78 5.19
N THR A 112 -0.43 31.36 4.19
CA THR A 112 -0.24 30.71 2.89
C THR A 112 1.02 29.86 2.97
N ASP A 113 0.87 28.54 2.81
CA ASP A 113 1.99 27.61 2.82
C ASP A 113 2.95 27.92 1.66
N THR A 114 4.26 27.96 1.94
CA THR A 114 5.32 28.10 0.94
C THR A 114 5.37 26.91 0.00
N GLY A 115 4.91 25.73 0.44
CA GLY A 115 4.95 24.47 -0.31
C GLY A 115 6.36 23.89 -0.47
N VAL A 116 7.34 24.48 0.20
CA VAL A 116 8.75 24.07 0.27
C VAL A 116 9.25 24.28 1.69
N ALA A 117 10.16 23.42 2.14
CA ALA A 117 10.64 23.40 3.51
C ALA A 117 12.16 23.26 3.57
N GLU A 118 12.74 23.76 4.65
CA GLU A 118 14.05 23.35 5.13
C GLU A 118 13.92 22.13 6.04
N THR A 119 15.03 21.43 6.29
CA THR A 119 15.07 20.28 7.18
C THR A 119 16.34 20.35 8.02
N SER A 120 16.39 19.56 9.10
CA SER A 120 17.61 19.32 9.88
C SER A 120 18.81 18.74 9.10
N THR A 121 18.67 18.51 7.79
CA THR A 121 19.77 18.12 6.89
C THR A 121 20.09 19.16 5.81
N THR A 122 19.36 20.27 5.74
CA THR A 122 19.64 21.37 4.81
C THR A 122 21.07 21.87 5.03
N PRO A 123 21.89 22.03 3.97
CA PRO A 123 23.26 22.52 4.12
C PRO A 123 23.31 23.94 4.67
N VAL A 124 24.20 24.19 5.62
CA VAL A 124 24.47 25.54 6.15
C VAL A 124 24.79 26.52 5.01
N GLY A 125 24.13 27.67 5.02
CA GLY A 125 24.25 28.69 3.97
C GLY A 125 23.27 28.51 2.81
N SER A 126 22.28 27.61 2.94
CA SER A 126 21.14 27.53 2.04
C SER A 126 19.94 28.33 2.58
N SER A 127 18.98 28.66 1.72
CA SER A 127 17.73 29.33 2.09
C SER A 127 16.59 28.96 1.14
N LEU A 128 15.35 29.11 1.60
CA LEU A 128 14.19 29.21 0.72
C LEU A 128 14.16 30.58 0.06
N SER A 129 13.92 30.64 -1.25
CA SER A 129 13.84 31.91 -1.98
C SER A 129 12.65 31.95 -2.93
N ARG A 130 12.14 33.16 -3.21
CA ARG A 130 11.15 33.37 -4.27
C ARG A 130 11.83 33.72 -5.57
N SER A 131 11.51 32.98 -6.61
CA SER A 131 11.90 33.29 -7.99
C SER A 131 10.71 33.79 -8.79
N TYR A 132 10.94 34.72 -9.71
CA TYR A 132 9.89 35.20 -10.62
C TYR A 132 9.71 34.24 -11.80
N GLN A 133 8.48 33.79 -12.01
CA GLN A 133 8.07 33.00 -13.16
C GLN A 133 7.43 33.92 -14.21
N ALA A 134 8.17 34.20 -15.28
CA ALA A 134 7.70 35.04 -16.38
C ALA A 134 6.47 34.48 -17.09
N ALA A 135 6.32 33.15 -17.14
CA ALA A 135 5.20 32.49 -17.79
C ALA A 135 3.84 32.76 -17.11
N THR A 136 3.86 32.94 -15.79
CA THR A 136 2.66 33.12 -14.94
C THR A 136 2.58 34.50 -14.32
N ASP A 137 3.55 35.37 -14.60
CA ASP A 137 3.72 36.70 -14.00
C ASP A 137 3.60 36.68 -12.47
N SER A 138 4.25 35.69 -11.83
CA SER A 138 4.12 35.45 -10.39
C SER A 138 5.44 35.07 -9.72
N TYR A 139 5.57 35.34 -8.43
CA TYR A 139 6.70 34.88 -7.62
C TYR A 139 6.34 33.57 -6.91
N VAL A 140 7.19 32.56 -7.05
CA VAL A 140 7.00 31.21 -6.50
C VAL A 140 8.17 30.85 -5.59
N TRP A 141 7.88 30.27 -4.43
CA TRP A 141 8.88 29.76 -3.49
C TRP A 141 9.63 28.56 -4.07
N ARG A 142 10.91 28.44 -3.71
CA ARG A 142 11.83 27.40 -4.15
C ARG A 142 12.43 26.68 -2.96
N SER A 143 12.69 25.39 -3.15
CA SER A 143 13.40 24.55 -2.18
C SER A 143 14.78 25.11 -1.86
N PRO A 144 15.38 24.71 -0.73
CA PRO A 144 16.64 25.29 -0.26
C PRO A 144 17.76 25.21 -1.30
N ALA A 145 18.39 26.34 -1.58
CA ALA A 145 19.56 26.48 -2.43
C ALA A 145 20.54 27.48 -1.81
N ALA A 146 21.74 27.64 -2.38
CA ALA A 146 22.74 28.58 -1.86
C ALA A 146 22.14 29.99 -1.67
N ALA A 147 22.20 30.50 -0.44
CA ALA A 147 21.51 31.74 -0.05
C ALA A 147 22.02 32.95 -0.83
N THR A 148 21.08 33.80 -1.26
CA THR A 148 21.34 35.05 -1.99
C THR A 148 21.18 36.29 -1.11
N LYS A 149 20.96 36.09 0.19
CA LYS A 149 20.92 37.11 1.25
C LYS A 149 21.70 38.39 0.94
N GLY A 150 20.97 39.50 0.92
CA GLY A 150 21.48 40.84 0.63
C GLY A 150 21.49 41.19 -0.85
N ALA A 151 21.13 40.28 -1.75
CA ALA A 151 20.94 40.52 -3.17
C ALA A 151 19.47 40.40 -3.56
N VAL A 152 19.03 41.17 -4.55
CA VAL A 152 17.68 41.02 -5.10
C VAL A 152 17.58 39.70 -5.85
N ASN A 153 16.53 38.91 -5.56
CA ASN A 153 16.26 37.67 -6.27
C ASN A 153 16.12 37.91 -7.79
N PRO A 154 16.72 37.05 -8.63
CA PRO A 154 16.77 37.26 -10.07
C PRO A 154 15.39 37.17 -10.76
N GLY A 155 15.27 37.81 -11.92
CA GLY A 155 14.17 37.61 -12.88
C GLY A 155 12.93 38.50 -12.72
N GLY A 156 12.74 39.19 -11.59
CA GLY A 156 11.57 40.05 -11.36
C GLY A 156 11.51 41.33 -12.23
N PRO A 157 10.32 41.95 -12.40
CA PRO A 157 10.18 43.23 -13.10
C PRO A 157 11.14 44.30 -12.53
N GLY A 158 12.00 44.85 -13.37
CA GLY A 158 12.99 45.88 -12.98
C GLY A 158 14.32 45.35 -12.43
N THR A 159 14.57 44.04 -12.44
CA THR A 159 15.83 43.46 -11.93
C THR A 159 16.95 43.35 -12.97
N GLY A 160 16.67 43.44 -14.27
CA GLY A 160 17.67 43.49 -15.36
C GLY A 160 18.64 42.30 -15.45
N GLY A 161 18.55 41.33 -14.53
CA GLY A 161 19.39 40.16 -14.44
C GLY A 161 18.85 38.99 -15.28
N PRO A 162 19.68 37.97 -15.55
CA PRO A 162 19.22 36.76 -16.21
C PRO A 162 18.05 36.16 -15.41
N VAL A 163 16.95 35.88 -16.11
CA VAL A 163 15.85 35.07 -15.58
C VAL A 163 16.44 33.69 -15.31
N GLU A 164 16.46 33.27 -14.05
CA GLU A 164 16.85 31.90 -13.71
C GLU A 164 15.92 30.95 -14.49
N PRO A 165 16.47 29.96 -15.23
CA PRO A 165 15.64 29.06 -16.01
C PRO A 165 14.61 28.39 -15.09
N PRO A 166 13.39 28.13 -15.58
CA PRO A 166 12.39 27.41 -14.80
C PRO A 166 13.01 26.10 -14.26
N PRO A 167 12.62 25.65 -13.05
CA PRO A 167 13.11 24.39 -12.53
C PRO A 167 12.88 23.30 -13.57
N ALA A 168 13.94 22.55 -13.88
CA ALA A 168 13.88 21.48 -14.84
C ALA A 168 12.73 20.56 -14.47
N GLN A 169 11.83 20.31 -15.41
CA GLN A 169 10.74 19.36 -15.19
C GLN A 169 11.35 17.98 -14.98
N PRO A 170 10.75 17.09 -14.16
CA PRO A 170 11.24 15.72 -14.00
C PRO A 170 11.53 15.02 -15.34
N CYS A 171 10.68 15.22 -16.34
CA CYS A 171 10.87 14.67 -17.69
C CYS A 171 12.01 15.31 -18.49
N ASP A 172 12.45 16.52 -18.13
CA ASP A 172 13.59 17.20 -18.76
C ASP A 172 14.91 16.95 -18.02
N THR A 173 14.85 16.30 -16.85
CA THR A 173 16.00 15.98 -16.01
C THR A 173 16.51 14.58 -16.34
N ALA A 174 17.82 14.45 -16.57
CA ALA A 174 18.43 13.14 -16.79
C ALA A 174 18.39 12.31 -15.50
N PRO A 175 18.00 11.02 -15.57
CA PRO A 175 18.06 10.09 -14.44
C PRO A 175 19.43 10.09 -13.76
N THR A 176 19.43 10.04 -12.43
CA THR A 176 20.67 9.83 -11.65
C THR A 176 20.98 8.36 -11.48
N GLN A 177 19.97 7.50 -11.58
CA GLN A 177 20.08 6.04 -11.46
C GLN A 177 19.13 5.37 -12.48
N GLU A 178 19.53 4.20 -12.96
CA GLU A 178 18.60 3.22 -13.54
C GLU A 178 17.81 2.55 -12.41
N ILE A 179 16.62 2.03 -12.71
CA ILE A 179 15.77 1.35 -11.73
C ILE A 179 16.48 0.11 -11.16
N GLY A 180 17.20 -0.65 -11.99
CA GLY A 180 17.99 -1.79 -11.53
C GLY A 180 19.05 -1.45 -10.48
N ALA A 181 19.61 -0.23 -10.51
CA ALA A 181 20.54 0.24 -9.49
C ALA A 181 19.84 0.64 -8.18
N VAL A 182 18.55 1.03 -8.24
CA VAL A 182 17.73 1.28 -7.06
C VAL A 182 17.30 -0.03 -6.41
N GLN A 183 16.93 -1.04 -7.21
CA GLN A 183 16.59 -2.36 -6.69
C GLN A 183 17.84 -3.06 -6.12
N GLY A 184 18.90 -3.16 -6.93
CA GLY A 184 20.07 -3.97 -6.62
C GLY A 184 19.83 -5.46 -6.84
N GLY A 185 20.84 -6.27 -6.49
CA GLY A 185 20.84 -7.73 -6.73
C GLY A 185 20.46 -8.57 -5.50
N GLY A 186 19.82 -7.98 -4.50
CA GLY A 186 19.44 -8.64 -3.27
C GLY A 186 18.16 -8.05 -2.68
N PRO A 187 17.66 -8.59 -1.56
CA PRO A 187 16.31 -8.34 -1.05
C PRO A 187 16.11 -6.96 -0.40
N THR A 188 17.05 -6.04 -0.59
CA THR A 188 16.98 -4.67 -0.06
C THR A 188 17.77 -3.74 -0.96
N THR A 189 17.24 -2.54 -1.17
CA THR A 189 17.93 -1.50 -1.94
C THR A 189 19.35 -1.22 -1.43
N PRO A 190 20.35 -1.05 -2.32
CA PRO A 190 21.67 -0.55 -1.94
C PRO A 190 21.68 0.96 -1.66
N LEU A 191 20.55 1.65 -1.85
CA LEU A 191 20.40 3.10 -1.73
C LEU A 191 19.42 3.52 -0.59
N PRO A 192 19.44 2.89 0.60
CA PRO A 192 18.41 3.13 1.61
C PRO A 192 18.44 4.57 2.11
N GLY A 193 17.28 5.23 2.08
CA GLY A 193 17.12 6.63 2.49
C GLY A 193 17.77 7.64 1.56
N GLN A 194 18.37 7.20 0.45
CA GLN A 194 18.96 8.10 -0.53
C GLN A 194 17.88 8.63 -1.47
N ARG A 195 18.03 9.90 -1.86
CA ARG A 195 17.19 10.53 -2.86
C ARG A 195 17.69 10.15 -4.26
N VAL A 196 16.82 9.57 -5.07
CA VAL A 196 17.10 9.10 -6.43
C VAL A 196 16.21 9.80 -7.45
N ASN A 197 16.69 9.90 -8.69
CA ASN A 197 15.90 10.31 -9.83
C ASN A 197 15.97 9.20 -10.89
N VAL A 198 14.81 8.62 -11.22
CA VAL A 198 14.67 7.50 -12.15
C VAL A 198 13.66 7.83 -13.23
N ARG A 199 13.66 7.06 -14.31
CA ARG A 199 12.65 7.15 -15.37
C ARG A 199 12.34 5.75 -15.89
N GLY A 200 11.09 5.34 -15.78
CA GLY A 200 10.66 4.02 -16.22
C GLY A 200 9.28 4.03 -16.87
N THR A 201 8.91 2.90 -17.46
CA THR A 201 7.58 2.63 -18.02
C THR A 201 6.68 2.05 -16.94
N VAL A 202 5.46 2.54 -16.83
CA VAL A 202 4.44 2.00 -15.91
C VAL A 202 4.03 0.60 -16.39
N VAL A 203 4.39 -0.40 -15.59
CA VAL A 203 4.03 -1.81 -15.82
C VAL A 203 2.94 -2.31 -14.87
N GLY A 204 2.68 -1.57 -13.79
CA GLY A 204 1.55 -1.79 -12.91
C GLY A 204 0.97 -0.46 -12.43
N ASP A 205 -0.29 -0.16 -12.72
CA ASP A 205 -1.03 0.97 -12.17
C ASP A 205 -1.89 0.46 -11.00
N LEU A 206 -1.44 0.70 -9.76
CA LEU A 206 -2.03 0.13 -8.54
C LEU A 206 -2.50 1.25 -7.61
N PRO A 207 -3.50 2.06 -8.00
CA PRO A 207 -3.99 3.15 -7.17
C PRO A 207 -4.58 2.66 -5.84
N GLY A 208 -5.05 1.41 -5.78
CA GLY A 208 -5.46 0.74 -4.54
C GLY A 208 -4.32 0.53 -3.53
N LEU A 209 -3.07 0.57 -4.00
CA LEU A 209 -1.85 0.55 -3.19
C LEU A 209 -1.18 1.93 -3.05
N SER A 210 -1.82 2.99 -3.56
CA SER A 210 -1.27 4.35 -3.61
C SER A 210 0.06 4.43 -4.37
N GLY A 211 0.15 3.73 -5.52
CA GLY A 211 1.36 3.75 -6.32
C GLY A 211 1.26 2.99 -7.63
N SER A 212 2.41 2.83 -8.27
CA SER A 212 2.57 2.13 -9.54
C SER A 212 3.93 1.43 -9.58
N HIS A 213 4.04 0.33 -10.32
CA HIS A 213 5.32 -0.29 -10.64
C HIS A 213 5.87 0.33 -11.92
N LEU A 214 7.11 0.79 -11.86
CA LEU A 214 7.88 1.26 -13.01
C LEU A 214 8.93 0.24 -13.38
N GLN A 215 9.16 0.05 -14.67
CA GLN A 215 10.20 -0.82 -15.20
C GLN A 215 11.04 -0.08 -16.25
N ASP A 216 12.37 -0.25 -16.21
CA ASP A 216 13.25 0.28 -17.25
C ASP A 216 12.90 -0.35 -18.60
N ALA A 217 12.80 0.49 -19.64
CA ALA A 217 12.34 0.03 -20.96
C ALA A 217 13.43 -0.77 -21.71
N ASP A 218 14.68 -0.42 -21.48
CA ASP A 218 15.89 -1.04 -22.03
C ASP A 218 16.59 -1.98 -21.05
N GLY A 219 16.23 -1.90 -19.77
CA GLY A 219 16.84 -2.64 -18.67
C GLY A 219 18.30 -2.23 -18.41
N ASP A 220 18.87 -2.70 -17.31
CA ASP A 220 20.27 -2.41 -16.95
C ASP A 220 21.30 -3.37 -17.61
N GLY A 221 20.79 -4.42 -18.28
CA GLY A 221 21.59 -5.43 -18.98
C GLY A 221 22.20 -6.50 -18.06
N ASP A 222 21.84 -6.52 -16.78
CA ASP A 222 22.21 -7.54 -15.81
C ASP A 222 21.00 -8.44 -15.48
N ALA A 223 21.11 -9.72 -15.83
CA ALA A 223 20.02 -10.67 -15.59
C ALA A 223 19.85 -11.05 -14.10
N ALA A 224 20.73 -10.58 -13.22
CA ALA A 224 20.68 -10.82 -11.78
C ALA A 224 19.95 -9.74 -10.99
N THR A 225 19.63 -8.60 -11.60
CA THR A 225 18.92 -7.47 -10.99
C THR A 225 17.52 -7.36 -11.59
N SER A 226 16.57 -6.83 -10.81
CA SER A 226 15.26 -6.48 -11.35
C SER A 226 15.33 -5.10 -11.98
N ASP A 227 14.73 -4.95 -13.15
CA ASP A 227 14.53 -3.64 -13.80
C ASP A 227 13.27 -2.93 -13.28
N GLY A 228 12.57 -3.51 -12.30
CA GLY A 228 11.31 -3.03 -11.74
C GLY A 228 11.46 -2.41 -10.35
N VAL A 229 10.62 -1.41 -10.04
CA VAL A 229 10.48 -0.83 -8.69
C VAL A 229 9.07 -0.31 -8.46
N PHE A 230 8.57 -0.45 -7.23
CA PHE A 230 7.33 0.18 -6.83
C PHE A 230 7.55 1.66 -6.49
N VAL A 231 6.66 2.54 -6.97
CA VAL A 231 6.68 3.97 -6.69
C VAL A 231 5.41 4.35 -5.96
N SER A 232 5.54 4.80 -4.72
CA SER A 232 4.43 5.41 -3.99
C SER A 232 4.24 6.85 -4.47
N SER A 233 3.11 7.10 -5.11
CA SER A 233 2.76 8.38 -5.72
C SER A 233 1.25 8.51 -5.89
N THR A 234 0.77 9.75 -5.90
CA THR A 234 -0.64 10.09 -6.19
C THR A 234 -0.84 10.61 -7.61
N VAL A 235 0.23 10.70 -8.41
CA VAL A 235 0.15 11.11 -9.81
C VAL A 235 -0.63 10.06 -10.60
N PRO A 236 -1.72 10.43 -11.29
CA PRO A 236 -2.44 9.51 -12.16
C PRO A 236 -1.55 9.08 -13.33
N VAL A 237 -1.52 7.78 -13.59
CA VAL A 237 -0.75 7.16 -14.67
C VAL A 237 -1.61 6.14 -15.40
N ALA A 238 -1.13 5.63 -16.52
CA ALA A 238 -1.69 4.47 -17.20
C ALA A 238 -0.58 3.48 -17.58
N LEU A 239 -0.96 2.22 -17.78
CA LEU A 239 -0.04 1.21 -18.30
C LEU A 239 0.62 1.66 -19.60
N GLY A 240 1.94 1.55 -19.65
CA GLY A 240 2.78 1.95 -20.79
C GLY A 240 3.20 3.43 -20.77
N ASP A 241 2.72 4.26 -19.85
CA ASP A 241 3.23 5.62 -19.68
C ASP A 241 4.69 5.60 -19.24
N VAL A 242 5.52 6.51 -19.76
CA VAL A 242 6.85 6.78 -19.18
C VAL A 242 6.70 7.80 -18.08
N VAL A 243 7.24 7.54 -16.89
CA VAL A 243 7.16 8.43 -15.73
C VAL A 243 8.57 8.73 -15.23
N ALA A 244 8.88 10.02 -15.03
CA ALA A 244 10.07 10.46 -14.34
C ALA A 244 9.74 10.72 -12.87
N VAL A 245 10.54 10.15 -11.97
CA VAL A 245 10.31 10.19 -10.51
C VAL A 245 11.56 10.68 -9.81
N THR A 246 11.39 11.64 -8.91
CA THR A 246 12.39 11.99 -7.89
C THR A 246 11.80 11.65 -6.53
N GLY A 247 12.52 10.87 -5.72
CA GLY A 247 12.02 10.44 -4.43
C GLY A 247 13.07 9.73 -3.59
N THR A 248 12.67 9.21 -2.44
CA THR A 248 13.55 8.50 -1.51
C THR A 248 13.38 7.00 -1.66
N ALA A 249 14.48 6.27 -1.88
CA ALA A 249 14.47 4.80 -1.95
C ALA A 249 14.41 4.19 -0.53
N SER A 250 13.55 3.20 -0.35
CA SER A 250 13.33 2.53 0.94
C SER A 250 12.70 1.16 0.78
N GLU A 251 12.62 0.42 1.89
CA GLU A 251 11.86 -0.82 2.00
C GLU A 251 10.49 -0.58 2.62
N SER A 252 9.46 -1.24 2.10
CA SER A 252 8.14 -1.29 2.71
C SER A 252 7.57 -2.70 2.60
N PHE A 253 7.18 -3.28 3.74
CA PHE A 253 6.70 -4.67 3.81
C PHE A 253 7.65 -5.73 3.19
N GLY A 254 8.93 -5.40 3.04
CA GLY A 254 9.97 -6.24 2.43
C GLY A 254 10.12 -6.06 0.93
N GLN A 255 9.47 -5.07 0.33
CA GLN A 255 9.62 -4.67 -1.07
C GLN A 255 10.37 -3.35 -1.20
N THR A 256 11.31 -3.29 -2.14
CA THR A 256 11.98 -2.04 -2.51
C THR A 256 11.02 -1.11 -3.21
N GLN A 257 11.01 0.15 -2.77
CA GLN A 257 10.16 1.18 -3.35
C GLN A 257 10.80 2.57 -3.32
N ILE A 258 10.25 3.49 -4.11
CA ILE A 258 10.56 4.91 -4.09
C ILE A 258 9.34 5.67 -3.58
N ALA A 259 9.49 6.42 -2.49
CA ALA A 259 8.50 7.40 -2.06
C ALA A 259 8.72 8.69 -2.87
N ALA A 260 7.80 9.01 -3.78
CA ALA A 260 7.98 10.12 -4.71
C ALA A 260 7.76 11.49 -4.03
N ASP A 261 8.76 12.38 -4.14
CA ASP A 261 8.60 13.81 -3.85
C ASP A 261 8.01 14.55 -5.07
N GLN A 262 8.45 14.12 -6.26
CA GLN A 262 8.03 14.64 -7.55
C GLN A 262 7.87 13.47 -8.52
N ALA A 263 6.76 13.44 -9.23
CA ALA A 263 6.54 12.51 -10.32
C ALA A 263 5.85 13.24 -11.48
N GLN A 264 6.19 12.87 -12.70
CA GLN A 264 5.57 13.43 -13.89
C GLN A 264 5.50 12.38 -14.99
N THR A 265 4.32 12.25 -15.60
CA THR A 265 4.13 11.51 -16.84
C THR A 265 4.81 12.24 -18.00
N CYS A 266 5.73 11.54 -18.65
CA CYS A 266 6.45 11.98 -19.82
C CYS A 266 5.72 11.51 -21.09
N THR A 267 6.12 12.06 -22.26
CA THR A 267 5.52 11.63 -23.53
C THR A 267 6.17 10.36 -24.07
N GLY A 268 5.33 9.44 -24.56
CA GLY A 268 5.77 8.18 -25.16
C GLY A 268 5.72 7.00 -24.18
N GLY A 269 6.14 5.83 -24.69
CA GLY A 269 6.14 4.57 -23.95
C GLY A 269 5.28 3.49 -24.60
N THR A 270 5.67 2.25 -24.39
CA THR A 270 4.90 1.03 -24.68
C THR A 270 5.24 0.04 -23.58
N LEU A 271 4.28 -0.79 -23.18
CA LEU A 271 4.57 -1.84 -22.22
C LEU A 271 5.75 -2.71 -22.69
N PRO A 272 6.75 -2.97 -21.83
CA PRO A 272 7.78 -3.96 -22.11
C PRO A 272 7.14 -5.35 -22.25
N MET A 273 7.89 -6.28 -22.84
CA MET A 273 7.45 -7.67 -22.92
C MET A 273 7.49 -8.29 -21.52
N ALA A 274 6.39 -8.94 -21.12
CA ALA A 274 6.34 -9.66 -19.84
C ALA A 274 7.40 -10.77 -19.81
N VAL A 275 8.15 -10.85 -18.72
CA VAL A 275 9.16 -11.90 -18.54
C VAL A 275 8.49 -13.19 -18.04
N PRO A 276 8.90 -14.38 -18.54
CA PRO A 276 8.37 -15.64 -18.03
C PRO A 276 8.78 -15.85 -16.57
N LEU A 277 7.78 -16.04 -15.70
CA LEU A 277 7.98 -16.46 -14.32
C LEU A 277 7.90 -17.99 -14.27
N ASP A 278 9.04 -18.64 -14.09
CA ASP A 278 9.15 -20.09 -13.96
C ASP A 278 8.98 -20.51 -12.50
N LEU A 279 8.18 -21.55 -12.25
CA LEU A 279 7.98 -22.14 -10.93
C LEU A 279 8.23 -23.65 -11.02
N PRO A 280 8.81 -24.29 -9.99
CA PRO A 280 9.19 -23.74 -8.70
C PRO A 280 10.39 -22.79 -8.74
N ALA A 281 10.35 -21.76 -7.90
CA ALA A 281 11.43 -20.80 -7.73
C ALA A 281 11.66 -20.47 -6.24
N ASP A 282 12.91 -20.28 -5.85
CA ASP A 282 13.29 -19.73 -4.55
C ASP A 282 13.23 -18.19 -4.55
N ASP A 283 13.52 -17.57 -3.39
CA ASP A 283 13.46 -16.12 -3.26
C ASP A 283 14.45 -15.41 -4.19
N ALA A 284 15.67 -15.92 -4.32
CA ALA A 284 16.69 -15.32 -5.19
C ALA A 284 16.29 -15.36 -6.67
N ALA A 285 15.63 -16.44 -7.12
CA ALA A 285 15.12 -16.54 -8.48
C ALA A 285 13.92 -15.61 -8.76
N ARG A 286 13.17 -15.21 -7.73
CA ARG A 286 12.05 -14.27 -7.84
C ARG A 286 12.48 -12.82 -7.70
N GLU A 287 13.49 -12.56 -6.86
CA GLU A 287 14.04 -11.23 -6.57
C GLU A 287 14.42 -10.45 -7.82
N ARG A 288 15.10 -11.11 -8.77
CA ARG A 288 15.47 -10.56 -10.08
C ARG A 288 14.30 -10.12 -10.96
N PHE A 289 13.06 -10.30 -10.53
CA PHE A 289 11.85 -9.88 -11.24
C PHE A 289 10.92 -9.03 -10.37
N GLU A 290 11.32 -8.65 -9.16
CA GLU A 290 10.49 -7.85 -8.27
C GLU A 290 10.15 -6.49 -8.91
N GLY A 291 8.87 -6.17 -9.02
CA GLY A 291 8.35 -4.96 -9.65
C GLY A 291 8.25 -5.02 -11.17
N MET A 292 8.66 -6.12 -11.81
CA MET A 292 8.60 -6.28 -13.27
C MET A 292 7.28 -6.87 -13.74
N LEU A 293 6.96 -6.59 -15.01
CA LEU A 293 5.90 -7.27 -15.73
C LEU A 293 6.25 -8.73 -15.96
N VAL A 294 5.42 -9.65 -15.47
CA VAL A 294 5.64 -11.10 -15.55
C VAL A 294 4.45 -11.84 -16.17
N ILE A 295 4.71 -13.06 -16.64
CA ILE A 295 3.68 -14.02 -17.01
C ILE A 295 4.08 -15.42 -16.50
N PRO A 296 3.22 -16.15 -15.78
CA PRO A 296 3.51 -17.52 -15.38
C PRO A 296 3.80 -18.41 -16.60
N SER A 297 4.89 -19.18 -16.54
CA SER A 297 5.29 -20.09 -17.64
C SER A 297 4.36 -21.29 -17.76
N ASP A 298 3.83 -21.74 -16.62
CA ASP A 298 2.94 -22.89 -16.51
C ASP A 298 1.54 -22.49 -16.03
N THR A 299 0.58 -23.39 -16.25
CA THR A 299 -0.76 -23.28 -15.67
C THR A 299 -0.68 -23.39 -14.16
N LEU A 300 -1.22 -22.39 -13.45
CA LEU A 300 -1.30 -22.41 -12.00
C LEU A 300 -2.63 -22.96 -11.53
N THR A 301 -2.64 -23.63 -10.39
CA THR A 301 -3.84 -24.19 -9.75
C THR A 301 -4.16 -23.43 -8.48
N VAL A 302 -5.45 -23.17 -8.22
CA VAL A 302 -5.90 -22.57 -6.96
C VAL A 302 -5.75 -23.59 -5.84
N SER A 303 -4.88 -23.32 -4.88
CA SER A 303 -4.62 -24.17 -3.70
C SER A 303 -5.36 -23.72 -2.45
N GLU A 304 -5.63 -22.42 -2.29
CA GLU A 304 -6.33 -21.91 -1.11
C GLU A 304 -7.17 -20.66 -1.43
N VAL A 305 -8.33 -20.54 -0.78
CA VAL A 305 -9.28 -19.43 -0.93
C VAL A 305 -9.60 -18.71 0.39
N PHE A 306 -8.89 -19.02 1.48
CA PHE A 306 -9.22 -18.53 2.82
C PHE A 306 -9.07 -17.01 2.95
N ALA A 307 -7.99 -16.46 2.40
CA ALA A 307 -7.67 -15.04 2.44
C ALA A 307 -8.57 -14.18 1.54
N LEU A 308 -9.20 -14.77 0.52
CA LEU A 308 -9.96 -14.08 -0.52
C LEU A 308 -11.07 -13.16 0.01
N THR A 309 -11.79 -13.62 1.04
CA THR A 309 -12.92 -12.87 1.63
C THR A 309 -12.50 -11.82 2.66
N ARG A 310 -11.19 -11.63 2.87
CA ARG A 310 -10.64 -10.66 3.81
C ARG A 310 -9.62 -9.72 3.17
N PHE A 311 -8.80 -10.25 2.28
CA PHE A 311 -7.64 -9.59 1.68
C PHE A 311 -7.62 -9.67 0.14
N GLY A 312 -8.64 -10.29 -0.48
CA GLY A 312 -8.65 -10.40 -1.95
C GLY A 312 -7.66 -11.42 -2.52
N GLU A 313 -7.00 -12.21 -1.68
CA GLU A 313 -5.91 -13.10 -2.09
C GLU A 313 -6.36 -14.54 -2.37
N LEU A 314 -5.79 -15.13 -3.42
CA LEU A 314 -5.80 -16.57 -3.72
C LEU A 314 -4.38 -17.13 -3.56
N LEU A 315 -4.22 -18.31 -2.94
CA LEU A 315 -2.96 -19.03 -3.01
C LEU A 315 -2.98 -19.94 -4.24
N LEU A 316 -2.00 -19.76 -5.12
CA LEU A 316 -1.83 -20.54 -6.33
C LEU A 316 -0.59 -21.44 -6.22
N SER A 317 -0.56 -22.49 -7.04
CA SER A 317 0.59 -23.37 -7.15
C SER A 317 0.80 -23.93 -8.54
N GLU A 318 2.06 -24.07 -8.91
CA GLU A 318 2.49 -24.88 -10.05
C GLU A 318 2.37 -26.38 -9.71
N GLY A 319 2.08 -27.20 -10.73
CA GLY A 319 2.09 -28.66 -10.60
C GLY A 319 0.88 -29.25 -9.86
N GLY A 320 -0.22 -28.50 -9.75
CA GLY A 320 -1.45 -28.94 -9.09
C GLY A 320 -1.59 -28.47 -7.64
N LEU A 321 -2.45 -29.12 -6.87
CA LEU A 321 -2.77 -28.72 -5.49
C LEU A 321 -1.59 -28.92 -4.52
N LEU A 322 -1.38 -27.92 -3.65
CA LEU A 322 -0.53 -28.09 -2.47
C LEU A 322 -1.25 -28.95 -1.45
N VAL A 323 -0.55 -29.95 -0.92
CA VAL A 323 -1.02 -30.79 0.19
C VAL A 323 -0.17 -30.56 1.42
N GLN A 324 -0.75 -30.78 2.59
CA GLN A 324 0.01 -30.73 3.84
C GLN A 324 1.13 -31.79 3.77
N PRO A 325 2.39 -31.46 4.10
CA PRO A 325 3.50 -32.38 3.92
C PRO A 325 3.30 -33.74 4.60
N THR A 326 2.60 -33.75 5.74
CA THR A 326 2.33 -34.98 6.50
C THR A 326 1.23 -35.87 5.92
N GLU A 327 0.53 -35.43 4.88
CA GLU A 327 -0.36 -36.28 4.07
C GLU A 327 0.44 -37.26 3.19
N LEU A 328 1.67 -36.87 2.82
CA LEU A 328 2.56 -37.66 1.97
C LEU A 328 3.65 -38.36 2.77
N GLU A 329 4.19 -37.68 3.78
CA GLU A 329 5.38 -38.11 4.50
C GLU A 329 5.16 -38.19 6.01
N ARG A 330 5.92 -39.05 6.69
CA ARG A 330 5.93 -39.03 8.17
C ARG A 330 6.65 -37.76 8.68
N PRO A 331 6.30 -37.24 9.87
CA PRO A 331 7.03 -36.13 10.48
C PRO A 331 8.53 -36.42 10.54
N GLY A 332 9.34 -35.52 9.95
CA GLY A 332 10.78 -35.68 9.82
C GLY A 332 11.35 -34.97 8.58
N PRO A 333 12.60 -35.27 8.20
CA PRO A 333 13.29 -34.59 7.08
C PRO A 333 12.54 -34.66 5.74
N ALA A 334 11.84 -35.77 5.46
CA ALA A 334 11.05 -35.90 4.23
C ALA A 334 9.86 -34.92 4.18
N ALA A 335 9.15 -34.75 5.30
CA ALA A 335 8.08 -33.75 5.40
C ALA A 335 8.62 -32.30 5.29
N VAL A 336 9.83 -32.04 5.80
CA VAL A 336 10.49 -30.73 5.62
C VAL A 336 10.82 -30.48 4.15
N ALA A 337 11.39 -31.47 3.45
CA ALA A 337 11.67 -31.35 2.02
C ALA A 337 10.40 -31.15 1.18
N ALA A 338 9.29 -31.81 1.54
CA ALA A 338 7.99 -31.58 0.89
C ALA A 338 7.45 -30.17 1.18
N ALA A 339 7.69 -29.61 2.38
CA ALA A 339 7.33 -28.22 2.69
C ALA A 339 8.14 -27.21 1.85
N GLU A 340 9.44 -27.45 1.65
CA GLU A 340 10.31 -26.64 0.78
C GLU A 340 9.84 -26.70 -0.68
N GLN A 341 9.47 -27.88 -1.18
CA GLN A 341 8.89 -28.03 -2.52
C GLN A 341 7.56 -27.28 -2.66
N ASN A 342 6.71 -27.29 -1.64
CA ASN A 342 5.48 -26.51 -1.63
C ASN A 342 5.77 -25.00 -1.65
N ALA A 343 6.79 -24.55 -0.91
CA ALA A 343 7.18 -23.14 -0.88
C ALA A 343 7.67 -22.65 -2.25
N GLY A 344 8.48 -23.45 -2.96
CA GLY A 344 8.99 -23.08 -4.28
C GLY A 344 7.90 -22.98 -5.36
N ARG A 345 6.86 -23.84 -5.28
CA ARG A 345 5.77 -23.89 -6.28
C ARG A 345 4.64 -22.91 -6.04
N ARG A 346 4.54 -22.31 -4.84
CA ARG A 346 3.40 -21.46 -4.47
C ARG A 346 3.65 -19.98 -4.77
N ILE A 347 2.58 -19.27 -5.13
CA ILE A 347 2.56 -17.82 -5.31
C ILE A 347 1.17 -17.28 -4.95
N VAL A 348 1.10 -16.07 -4.40
CA VAL A 348 -0.19 -15.41 -4.11
C VAL A 348 -0.68 -14.70 -5.37
N LEU A 349 -1.97 -14.76 -5.67
CA LEU A 349 -2.62 -13.79 -6.56
C LEU A 349 -3.39 -12.81 -5.69
N ASP A 350 -2.98 -11.54 -5.74
CA ASP A 350 -3.48 -10.41 -4.95
C ASP A 350 -4.40 -9.56 -5.84
N ASP A 351 -5.36 -8.82 -5.27
CA ASP A 351 -6.28 -7.99 -6.06
C ASP A 351 -5.78 -6.56 -6.33
N GLY A 352 -4.59 -6.21 -5.84
CA GLY A 352 -4.00 -4.88 -6.01
C GLY A 352 -4.63 -3.82 -5.11
N LEU A 353 -5.38 -4.20 -4.06
CA LEU A 353 -6.08 -3.28 -3.19
C LEU A 353 -5.65 -3.42 -1.72
N ASN A 354 -5.39 -2.28 -1.06
CA ASN A 354 -5.22 -2.26 0.40
C ASN A 354 -6.54 -2.45 1.17
N ALA A 355 -7.68 -2.37 0.48
CA ALA A 355 -8.99 -2.44 1.09
C ALA A 355 -9.32 -3.87 1.54
N ARG A 356 -9.84 -4.01 2.77
CA ARG A 356 -10.40 -5.29 3.19
C ARG A 356 -11.62 -5.63 2.36
N THR A 357 -11.69 -6.89 1.94
CA THR A 357 -12.84 -7.42 1.23
C THR A 357 -13.88 -8.00 2.21
N SER A 358 -15.02 -8.40 1.67
CA SER A 358 -16.10 -9.02 2.41
C SER A 358 -16.75 -10.11 1.56
N VAL A 359 -17.70 -10.84 2.13
CA VAL A 359 -18.47 -11.84 1.35
C VAL A 359 -19.25 -11.24 0.18
N THR A 360 -19.49 -9.92 0.15
CA THR A 360 -20.19 -9.22 -0.94
C THR A 360 -19.28 -8.40 -1.86
N SER A 361 -18.01 -8.21 -1.49
CA SER A 361 -17.04 -7.39 -2.23
C SER A 361 -15.74 -8.13 -2.54
N ARG A 362 -15.78 -9.47 -2.52
CA ARG A 362 -14.62 -10.31 -2.81
C ARG A 362 -14.31 -10.34 -4.31
N PRO A 363 -13.05 -10.17 -4.72
CA PRO A 363 -12.63 -10.27 -6.10
C PRO A 363 -12.70 -11.72 -6.58
N TYR A 364 -12.49 -11.94 -7.88
CA TYR A 364 -12.30 -13.27 -8.47
C TYR A 364 -13.45 -14.26 -8.30
N LEU A 365 -14.63 -13.86 -7.82
CA LEU A 365 -15.74 -14.77 -7.57
C LEU A 365 -17.08 -14.18 -8.01
N GLY A 366 -17.70 -14.82 -9.00
CA GLY A 366 -19.08 -14.55 -9.40
C GLY A 366 -20.07 -15.57 -8.81
N PRO A 367 -21.37 -15.22 -8.66
CA PRO A 367 -22.41 -16.19 -8.28
C PRO A 367 -22.56 -17.35 -9.28
N THR A 368 -22.27 -17.10 -10.55
CA THR A 368 -22.39 -18.06 -11.66
C THR A 368 -21.06 -18.65 -12.10
N THR A 369 -19.95 -18.00 -11.76
CA THR A 369 -18.57 -18.37 -12.11
C THR A 369 -17.69 -18.29 -10.86
N PRO A 370 -17.79 -19.25 -9.93
CA PRO A 370 -16.93 -19.26 -8.76
C PRO A 370 -15.57 -19.88 -9.09
N VAL A 371 -14.56 -19.44 -8.36
CA VAL A 371 -13.24 -20.04 -8.23
C VAL A 371 -13.25 -21.01 -7.06
N ARG A 372 -12.62 -22.17 -7.25
CA ARG A 372 -12.56 -23.27 -6.30
C ARG A 372 -11.14 -23.76 -6.16
N VAL A 373 -10.85 -24.31 -4.99
CA VAL A 373 -9.62 -25.10 -4.78
C VAL A 373 -9.61 -26.23 -5.80
N GLY A 374 -8.52 -26.31 -6.57
CA GLY A 374 -8.30 -27.26 -7.65
C GLY A 374 -8.54 -26.69 -9.05
N ASP A 375 -9.08 -25.48 -9.17
CA ASP A 375 -9.28 -24.86 -10.49
C ASP A 375 -7.93 -24.48 -11.12
N PRO A 376 -7.65 -24.89 -12.38
CA PRO A 376 -6.54 -24.36 -13.15
C PRO A 376 -6.88 -22.96 -13.66
N LEU A 377 -5.92 -22.05 -13.61
CA LEU A 377 -6.06 -20.67 -14.08
C LEU A 377 -5.28 -20.47 -15.38
N THR A 378 -5.94 -19.81 -16.33
CA THR A 378 -5.29 -19.24 -17.52
C THR A 378 -5.40 -17.73 -17.44
N PHE A 379 -4.26 -17.07 -17.23
CA PHE A 379 -4.18 -15.62 -17.15
C PHE A 379 -4.38 -14.99 -18.53
N THR A 380 -5.17 -13.93 -18.57
CA THR A 380 -5.56 -13.24 -19.80
C THR A 380 -5.08 -11.80 -19.83
N GLU A 381 -4.68 -11.26 -18.69
CA GLU A 381 -4.20 -9.89 -18.53
C GLU A 381 -2.76 -9.85 -18.02
N PRO A 382 -2.02 -8.75 -18.24
CA PRO A 382 -0.67 -8.58 -17.74
C PRO A 382 -0.62 -8.56 -16.21
N LEU A 383 0.48 -9.07 -15.65
CA LEU A 383 0.70 -9.15 -14.20
C LEU A 383 2.03 -8.52 -13.83
N VAL A 384 2.13 -7.98 -12.62
CA VAL A 384 3.40 -7.59 -12.02
C VAL A 384 3.71 -8.52 -10.85
N LEU A 385 4.98 -8.90 -10.71
CA LEU A 385 5.48 -9.60 -9.53
C LEU A 385 5.80 -8.60 -8.44
N GLY A 386 5.13 -8.69 -7.29
CA GLY A 386 5.44 -7.92 -6.11
C GLY A 386 5.87 -8.80 -4.93
N PHE A 387 6.35 -8.16 -3.87
CA PHE A 387 6.59 -8.79 -2.58
C PHE A 387 5.87 -7.99 -1.49
N GLY A 388 5.37 -8.69 -0.47
CA GLY A 388 4.74 -8.02 0.66
C GLY A 388 4.22 -9.01 1.69
N PHE A 389 4.24 -8.60 2.96
CA PHE A 389 3.75 -9.41 4.08
C PHE A 389 4.39 -10.81 4.16
N GLY A 390 5.63 -10.95 3.67
CA GLY A 390 6.38 -12.21 3.65
C GLY A 390 5.98 -13.18 2.54
N ALA A 391 5.32 -12.70 1.47
CA ALA A 391 4.93 -13.52 0.34
C ALA A 391 5.15 -12.81 -1.01
N TRP A 392 5.63 -13.58 -1.99
CA TRP A 392 5.61 -13.21 -3.40
C TRP A 392 4.19 -13.24 -3.95
N ARG A 393 3.82 -12.20 -4.70
CA ARG A 393 2.46 -11.99 -5.19
C ARG A 393 2.44 -11.56 -6.65
N LEU A 394 1.49 -12.09 -7.40
CA LEU A 394 1.07 -11.58 -8.70
C LEU A 394 -0.02 -10.55 -8.47
N GLN A 395 0.11 -9.39 -9.10
CA GLN A 395 -0.87 -8.31 -9.06
C GLN A 395 -1.34 -8.00 -10.48
N PRO A 396 -2.65 -7.75 -10.70
CA PRO A 396 -3.16 -7.27 -11.97
C PRO A 396 -2.48 -5.97 -12.34
N ALA A 397 -1.84 -5.93 -13.52
CA ALA A 397 -1.08 -4.76 -13.93
C ALA A 397 -1.95 -3.49 -14.01
N ASP A 398 -3.23 -3.60 -14.36
CA ASP A 398 -4.16 -2.47 -14.43
C ASP A 398 -4.86 -2.15 -13.10
N GLY A 399 -4.48 -2.84 -12.01
CA GLY A 399 -5.04 -2.63 -10.67
C GLY A 399 -6.47 -3.12 -10.51
N THR A 400 -6.99 -3.95 -11.42
CA THR A 400 -8.32 -4.56 -11.29
C THR A 400 -8.27 -6.09 -11.34
N ALA A 401 -8.96 -6.71 -10.39
CA ALA A 401 -9.16 -8.16 -10.35
C ALA A 401 -10.07 -8.68 -11.48
N ASP A 402 -10.84 -7.81 -12.13
CA ASP A 402 -11.77 -8.18 -13.19
C ASP A 402 -11.00 -8.56 -14.47
N GLY A 403 -11.31 -9.74 -15.03
CA GLY A 403 -10.73 -10.17 -16.31
C GLY A 403 -9.33 -10.75 -16.24
N VAL A 404 -8.69 -10.79 -15.07
CA VAL A 404 -7.31 -11.29 -14.87
C VAL A 404 -7.11 -12.73 -15.38
N PHE A 405 -8.14 -13.55 -15.26
CA PHE A 405 -8.15 -14.91 -15.81
C PHE A 405 -9.56 -15.32 -16.24
N ALA A 406 -9.62 -16.28 -17.16
CA ALA A 406 -10.87 -16.87 -17.62
C ALA A 406 -11.47 -17.81 -16.55
N GLN A 407 -12.45 -17.32 -15.79
CA GLN A 407 -13.18 -18.17 -14.84
C GLN A 407 -14.03 -19.21 -15.56
N THR A 408 -13.85 -20.46 -15.16
CA THR A 408 -14.69 -21.57 -15.61
C THR A 408 -15.45 -22.15 -14.42
N ASN A 409 -16.76 -22.33 -14.53
CA ASN A 409 -17.49 -23.11 -13.54
C ASN A 409 -17.31 -24.60 -13.86
N THR A 410 -16.24 -25.19 -13.31
CA THR A 410 -15.83 -26.59 -13.53
C THR A 410 -16.69 -27.61 -12.80
N ARG A 411 -17.60 -27.18 -11.90
CA ARG A 411 -18.42 -28.09 -11.09
C ARG A 411 -19.46 -28.80 -11.98
N PRO A 412 -19.46 -30.14 -12.03
CA PRO A 412 -20.53 -30.90 -12.67
C PRO A 412 -21.91 -30.63 -12.04
N ALA A 413 -22.97 -30.72 -12.84
CA ALA A 413 -24.34 -30.53 -12.34
C ALA A 413 -24.77 -31.66 -11.37
N THR A 414 -24.20 -32.86 -11.54
CA THR A 414 -24.41 -34.03 -10.69
C THR A 414 -23.08 -34.77 -10.53
N PRO A 415 -22.88 -35.52 -9.44
CA PRO A 415 -21.75 -36.44 -9.33
C PRO A 415 -21.76 -37.48 -10.46
N ASP A 416 -20.58 -38.01 -10.77
CA ASP A 416 -20.48 -39.17 -11.68
C ASP A 416 -21.02 -40.43 -10.99
N GLU A 417 -21.60 -41.33 -11.79
CA GLU A 417 -22.02 -42.66 -11.33
C GLU A 417 -20.82 -43.47 -10.84
N VAL A 418 -20.81 -43.82 -9.55
CA VAL A 418 -19.78 -44.68 -8.94
C VAL A 418 -20.12 -46.18 -9.03
N GLY A 419 -21.36 -46.50 -9.40
CA GLY A 419 -21.91 -47.86 -9.43
C GLY A 419 -22.07 -48.49 -8.03
N GLY A 420 -22.41 -49.78 -8.01
CA GLY A 420 -22.63 -50.54 -6.77
C GLY A 420 -24.07 -50.51 -6.27
N ASP A 421 -24.34 -51.28 -5.22
CA ASP A 421 -25.67 -51.37 -4.59
C ASP A 421 -25.86 -50.38 -3.43
N ILE A 422 -24.76 -49.73 -2.98
CA ILE A 422 -24.72 -48.80 -1.85
C ILE A 422 -23.79 -47.63 -2.21
N THR A 423 -24.27 -46.41 -2.03
CA THR A 423 -23.48 -45.17 -2.13
C THR A 423 -23.01 -44.69 -0.76
N VAL A 424 -21.72 -44.38 -0.65
CA VAL A 424 -21.12 -43.89 0.60
C VAL A 424 -20.51 -42.51 0.38
N GLY A 425 -20.98 -41.53 1.15
CA GLY A 425 -20.46 -40.18 1.17
C GLY A 425 -19.67 -39.88 2.44
N ALA A 426 -18.72 -38.95 2.35
CA ALA A 426 -18.06 -38.35 3.51
C ALA A 426 -18.32 -36.84 3.49
N PHE A 427 -18.69 -36.26 4.64
CA PHE A 427 -19.04 -34.86 4.74
C PHE A 427 -18.54 -34.22 6.03
N ASN A 428 -17.61 -33.28 5.89
CA ASN A 428 -17.23 -32.38 6.98
C ASN A 428 -18.29 -31.28 7.13
N VAL A 429 -18.95 -31.24 8.28
CA VAL A 429 -20.07 -30.31 8.56
C VAL A 429 -19.64 -29.00 9.24
N LEU A 430 -18.33 -28.74 9.29
CA LEU A 430 -17.70 -27.50 9.75
C LEU A 430 -18.14 -27.09 11.17
N ASN A 431 -17.81 -27.92 12.15
CA ASN A 431 -18.17 -27.77 13.56
C ASN A 431 -19.69 -27.63 13.76
N TYR A 432 -20.46 -28.68 13.45
CA TYR A 432 -21.87 -28.75 13.85
C TYR A 432 -21.97 -29.04 15.35
N PHE A 433 -21.99 -27.96 16.13
CA PHE A 433 -21.96 -27.99 17.59
C PHE A 433 -23.22 -27.32 18.12
N LEU A 434 -23.92 -28.01 19.01
CA LEU A 434 -25.05 -27.50 19.78
C LEU A 434 -24.56 -26.62 20.95
N THR A 435 -23.33 -26.81 21.43
CA THR A 435 -22.72 -25.84 22.37
C THR A 435 -22.42 -24.54 21.66
N LEU A 436 -23.12 -23.48 22.05
CA LEU A 436 -22.99 -22.16 21.44
C LEU A 436 -21.85 -21.35 22.10
N GLY A 437 -20.83 -21.01 21.31
CA GLY A 437 -19.68 -20.22 21.77
C GLY A 437 -18.90 -20.85 22.93
N GLY A 438 -17.96 -20.08 23.49
CA GLY A 438 -17.10 -20.56 24.58
C GLY A 438 -16.25 -21.76 24.15
N VAL A 439 -16.47 -22.92 24.80
CA VAL A 439 -15.81 -24.18 24.43
C VAL A 439 -16.38 -24.80 23.15
N GLY A 440 -17.59 -24.39 22.75
CA GLY A 440 -18.20 -24.78 21.49
C GLY A 440 -17.57 -24.02 20.32
N ARG A 441 -17.17 -24.76 19.28
CA ARG A 441 -16.46 -24.22 18.09
C ARG A 441 -17.37 -24.00 16.88
N GLY A 442 -18.66 -24.30 17.02
CA GLY A 442 -19.66 -24.11 15.98
C GLY A 442 -20.32 -22.74 16.04
N ALA A 443 -21.64 -22.72 15.85
CA ALA A 443 -22.44 -21.52 15.86
C ALA A 443 -22.30 -20.71 17.16
N ARG A 444 -22.31 -19.37 17.04
CA ARG A 444 -22.27 -18.45 18.20
C ARG A 444 -23.65 -18.15 18.79
N THR A 445 -24.71 -18.42 18.02
CA THR A 445 -26.09 -18.14 18.39
C THR A 445 -27.00 -19.24 17.85
N GLU A 446 -28.15 -19.43 18.48
CA GLU A 446 -29.17 -20.38 18.04
C GLU A 446 -29.58 -20.13 16.58
N GLN A 447 -29.77 -18.86 16.21
CA GLN A 447 -30.13 -18.49 14.84
C GLN A 447 -29.06 -18.90 13.83
N ALA A 448 -27.77 -18.79 14.19
CA ALA A 448 -26.69 -19.24 13.33
C ALA A 448 -26.62 -20.78 13.25
N LEU A 449 -26.92 -21.49 14.35
CA LEU A 449 -27.02 -22.94 14.38
C LEU A 449 -28.14 -23.42 13.45
N GLU A 450 -29.34 -22.83 13.54
CA GLU A 450 -30.46 -23.15 12.66
C GLU A 450 -30.13 -22.94 11.18
N GLN A 451 -29.43 -21.84 10.85
CA GLN A 451 -28.96 -21.60 9.49
C GLN A 451 -27.92 -22.62 9.02
N GLN A 452 -27.00 -23.03 9.90
CA GLN A 452 -26.01 -24.07 9.61
C GLN A 452 -26.71 -25.43 9.41
N ALA A 453 -27.60 -25.81 10.32
CA ALA A 453 -28.36 -27.05 10.30
C ALA A 453 -29.18 -27.18 9.02
N ALA A 454 -29.93 -26.15 8.64
CA ALA A 454 -30.74 -26.15 7.43
C ALA A 454 -29.87 -26.39 6.17
N LYS A 455 -28.68 -25.79 6.10
CA LYS A 455 -27.74 -25.99 4.98
C LYS A 455 -27.17 -27.41 4.96
N ILE A 456 -26.77 -27.94 6.12
CA ILE A 456 -26.24 -29.31 6.22
C ILE A 456 -27.31 -30.34 5.86
N VAL A 457 -28.52 -30.21 6.40
CA VAL A 457 -29.65 -31.10 6.10
C VAL A 457 -29.94 -31.10 4.61
N THR A 458 -30.04 -29.91 3.99
CA THR A 458 -30.26 -29.80 2.54
C THR A 458 -29.12 -30.46 1.76
N ALA A 459 -27.87 -30.27 2.17
CA ALA A 459 -26.71 -30.85 1.50
C ALA A 459 -26.67 -32.38 1.60
N ILE A 460 -26.96 -32.96 2.78
CA ILE A 460 -27.02 -34.42 2.97
C ILE A 460 -28.16 -35.03 2.14
N GLN A 461 -29.34 -34.42 2.15
CA GLN A 461 -30.46 -34.89 1.33
C GLN A 461 -30.16 -34.81 -0.18
N THR A 462 -29.45 -33.77 -0.62
CA THR A 462 -29.07 -33.61 -2.03
C THR A 462 -27.93 -34.55 -2.44
N LEU A 463 -27.08 -34.96 -1.49
CA LEU A 463 -26.00 -35.91 -1.73
C LEU A 463 -26.54 -37.29 -2.12
N ASP A 464 -27.72 -37.66 -1.64
CA ASP A 464 -28.44 -38.90 -1.97
C ASP A 464 -27.57 -40.17 -1.77
N ALA A 465 -26.77 -40.16 -0.69
CA ALA A 465 -25.93 -41.30 -0.31
C ALA A 465 -26.67 -42.20 0.67
N ASP A 466 -26.56 -43.53 0.51
CA ASP A 466 -27.13 -44.50 1.46
C ASP A 466 -26.47 -44.43 2.86
N VAL A 467 -25.18 -44.07 2.89
CA VAL A 467 -24.39 -43.92 4.13
C VAL A 467 -23.58 -42.64 4.07
N VAL A 468 -23.61 -41.83 5.12
CA VAL A 468 -22.81 -40.60 5.24
C VAL A 468 -21.90 -40.67 6.45
N ALA A 469 -20.59 -40.64 6.23
CA ALA A 469 -19.58 -40.47 7.27
C ALA A 469 -19.39 -38.97 7.57
N LEU A 470 -19.63 -38.55 8.80
CA LEU A 470 -19.55 -37.15 9.20
C LEU A 470 -18.24 -36.83 9.91
N GLN A 471 -17.70 -35.64 9.66
CA GLN A 471 -16.55 -35.07 10.37
C GLN A 471 -16.97 -33.73 10.99
N GLU A 472 -16.32 -33.35 12.09
CA GLU A 472 -16.63 -32.10 12.82
C GLU A 472 -18.06 -32.03 13.39
N ILE A 473 -18.61 -33.18 13.81
CA ILE A 473 -19.76 -33.25 14.71
C ILE A 473 -19.24 -33.10 16.15
N GLU A 474 -19.97 -32.35 16.98
CA GLU A 474 -19.60 -32.17 18.38
C GLU A 474 -19.61 -33.48 19.17
N ASP A 475 -18.53 -33.71 19.92
CA ASP A 475 -18.53 -34.62 21.07
C ASP A 475 -19.18 -33.89 22.26
N SER A 476 -20.48 -34.12 22.45
CA SER A 476 -21.29 -33.40 23.44
C SER A 476 -20.92 -33.69 24.90
N ASP A 477 -20.20 -34.79 25.17
CA ASP A 477 -19.64 -35.07 26.49
C ASP A 477 -18.36 -34.24 26.71
N ALA A 478 -17.50 -34.13 25.69
CA ALA A 478 -16.26 -33.34 25.79
C ALA A 478 -16.49 -31.84 25.95
N THR A 479 -17.57 -31.30 25.38
CA THR A 479 -17.98 -29.90 25.60
C THR A 479 -18.82 -29.72 26.87
N ALA A 480 -19.09 -30.81 27.60
CA ALA A 480 -19.95 -30.87 28.78
C ALA A 480 -21.41 -30.43 28.52
N LEU A 481 -21.85 -30.45 27.26
CA LEU A 481 -23.24 -30.20 26.90
C LEU A 481 -24.16 -31.29 27.45
N THR A 482 -23.76 -32.55 27.26
CA THR A 482 -24.48 -33.72 27.79
C THR A 482 -23.47 -34.69 28.40
N PRO A 483 -23.12 -34.50 29.69
CA PRO A 483 -22.15 -35.35 30.35
C PRO A 483 -22.53 -36.84 30.30
N GLY A 484 -21.61 -37.67 29.84
CA GLY A 484 -21.79 -39.11 29.62
C GLY A 484 -22.41 -39.50 28.28
N ASP A 485 -22.69 -38.54 27.38
CA ASP A 485 -23.25 -38.79 26.05
C ASP A 485 -22.53 -37.93 24.98
N ALA A 486 -21.79 -38.59 24.10
CA ALA A 486 -21.08 -37.93 23.00
C ALA A 486 -21.98 -37.64 21.78
N ASP A 487 -23.14 -38.30 21.68
CA ASP A 487 -23.92 -38.36 20.43
C ASP A 487 -25.01 -37.28 20.34
N THR A 488 -25.19 -36.42 21.34
CA THR A 488 -26.33 -35.49 21.37
C THR A 488 -26.41 -34.61 20.11
N ALA A 489 -25.28 -34.11 19.60
CA ALA A 489 -25.25 -33.35 18.36
C ALA A 489 -25.56 -34.18 17.11
N LEU A 490 -25.09 -35.44 17.06
CA LEU A 490 -25.40 -36.36 15.96
C LEU A 490 -26.89 -36.73 15.96
N ALA A 491 -27.45 -36.99 17.15
CA ALA A 491 -28.86 -37.28 17.33
C ALA A 491 -29.75 -36.10 16.90
N ASP A 492 -29.35 -34.87 17.22
CA ASP A 492 -30.05 -33.66 16.76
C ASP A 492 -30.03 -33.55 15.23
N LEU A 493 -28.89 -33.77 14.59
CA LEU A 493 -28.80 -33.72 13.13
C LEU A 493 -29.67 -34.80 12.46
N VAL A 494 -29.64 -36.04 12.96
CA VAL A 494 -30.48 -37.14 12.44
C VAL A 494 -31.96 -36.86 12.65
N ARG A 495 -32.36 -36.29 13.79
CA ARG A 495 -33.73 -35.83 14.02
C ARG A 495 -34.15 -34.83 12.95
N ARG A 496 -33.33 -33.81 12.68
CA ARG A 496 -33.62 -32.77 11.66
C ARG A 496 -33.69 -33.34 10.24
N LEU A 497 -32.83 -34.31 9.91
CA LEU A 497 -32.89 -35.03 8.63
C LEU A 497 -34.22 -35.78 8.47
N ASN A 498 -34.63 -36.54 9.49
CA ASN A 498 -35.89 -37.29 9.48
C ASN A 498 -37.12 -36.37 9.46
N GLU A 499 -37.08 -35.24 10.18
CA GLU A 499 -38.14 -34.23 10.12
C GLU A 499 -38.27 -33.62 8.73
N ALA A 500 -37.15 -33.32 8.07
CA ALA A 500 -37.14 -32.79 6.71
C ALA A 500 -37.62 -33.83 5.68
N ALA A 501 -37.33 -35.12 5.88
CA ALA A 501 -37.82 -36.21 5.05
C ALA A 501 -39.33 -36.51 5.28
N GLY A 502 -39.83 -36.22 6.48
CA GLY A 502 -41.21 -36.53 6.89
C GLY A 502 -41.43 -38.00 7.29
N TYR A 503 -40.37 -38.80 7.37
CA TYR A 503 -40.38 -40.19 7.84
C TYR A 503 -39.03 -40.56 8.47
N GLN A 504 -38.94 -41.77 9.05
CA GLN A 504 -37.69 -42.31 9.59
C GLN A 504 -36.84 -42.88 8.45
N GLU A 505 -35.94 -42.04 7.93
CA GLU A 505 -35.01 -42.36 6.84
C GLU A 505 -33.62 -42.67 7.39
N TRP A 506 -33.13 -41.83 8.30
CA TRP A 506 -31.78 -41.84 8.82
C TRP A 506 -31.70 -42.42 10.22
N ALA A 507 -30.66 -43.21 10.46
CA ALA A 507 -30.25 -43.69 11.77
C ALA A 507 -28.74 -43.50 11.94
N PHE A 508 -28.27 -43.50 13.18
CA PHE A 508 -26.84 -43.45 13.49
C PHE A 508 -26.47 -44.54 14.50
N PRO A 509 -25.25 -45.10 14.42
CA PRO A 509 -24.74 -45.98 15.46
C PRO A 509 -24.36 -45.15 16.69
N ALA A 510 -24.76 -45.62 17.88
CA ALA A 510 -24.35 -44.98 19.12
C ALA A 510 -22.83 -45.11 19.33
N PHE A 511 -22.22 -44.09 19.93
CA PHE A 511 -20.83 -44.08 20.32
C PHE A 511 -20.55 -45.23 21.29
N PRO A 512 -19.48 -46.02 21.08
CA PRO A 512 -19.16 -47.15 21.95
C PRO A 512 -18.90 -46.69 23.39
N ALA A 513 -19.67 -47.22 24.35
CA ALA A 513 -19.58 -46.83 25.76
C ALA A 513 -18.18 -47.06 26.35
N GLU A 514 -17.44 -48.06 25.85
CA GLU A 514 -16.08 -48.37 26.28
C GLU A 514 -15.08 -47.26 25.94
N LEU A 515 -15.36 -46.45 24.90
CA LEU A 515 -14.52 -45.35 24.45
C LEU A 515 -14.80 -44.04 25.21
N LEU A 516 -15.93 -43.93 25.91
CA LEU A 516 -16.24 -42.76 26.75
C LEU A 516 -15.30 -42.67 27.97
N ALA A 517 -14.78 -43.80 28.46
CA ALA A 517 -13.89 -43.87 29.61
C ALA A 517 -12.40 -43.63 29.28
N GLY A 518 -12.02 -43.61 27.99
CA GLY A 518 -10.66 -43.33 27.52
C GLY A 518 -10.40 -41.84 27.36
N GLY A 519 -9.14 -41.41 27.41
CA GLY A 519 -8.77 -40.03 27.07
C GLY A 519 -9.15 -39.73 25.62
N ARG A 520 -10.22 -38.95 25.40
CA ARG A 520 -10.67 -38.58 24.07
C ARG A 520 -9.77 -37.47 23.53
N GLY A 521 -9.08 -37.76 22.43
CA GLY A 521 -8.26 -36.78 21.73
C GLY A 521 -9.17 -35.75 21.09
N VAL A 522 -9.30 -34.57 21.71
CA VAL A 522 -9.85 -33.40 21.03
C VAL A 522 -8.77 -32.92 20.08
N THR A 523 -8.97 -33.07 18.77
CA THR A 523 -8.19 -32.31 17.78
C THR A 523 -8.45 -30.84 18.11
N ARG A 524 -7.43 -30.17 18.65
CA ARG A 524 -7.49 -28.77 19.07
C ARG A 524 -7.22 -27.84 17.91
#